data_AF-A0A379AKX6-F1
#
_entry.id   AF-A0A379AKX6-F1
#
_cell.length_a   1.000
_cell.length_b   1.000
_cell.length_c   1.000
_cell.angle_alpha   90.00
_cell.angle_beta   90.00
_cell.angle_gamma   90.00
#
_symmetry.space_group_name_H-M   'P 1'
#
loop_
_entity.id
_entity.type
_entity.pdbx_description
1 polymer ?
#
loop_
_entity_poly.entity_id
_entity_poly.type
_entity_poly.pdbx_seq_one_letter_code
_entity_poly.pdbx_strand_id
1 'polypeptide(L)'
;MDINHYPQLNPPQRLLMGPGPINADPRVLRAMSSQLLGQYDPAMTHYMNEVMALYRGVFRTENRWTLLIDGTSRAGIESILLSSIRPGDKVLVPVFGRFGHLLCEIARRCRAEVHTIEVPWGEVFTPDQIEDAIKKVRPRLLLTVQGDTSTTMLQPLEQLGAICKQYGVLFYTDATASLAGNALETDAWGLDAVSAGMQKCLGGPSGTSPITLSAEMEAVIRKRKCVEQGIRTEAHQDGEEEMIYSNYFDLGMIMDYWGRSGSTTIPKRPVRCLARASAPV
;
A
#
# COMPACT_ATOMS: atom_id res chain seq x y z
N MET A 1 11.73 35.17 19.50
CA MET A 1 12.15 33.77 19.28
C MET A 1 13.52 33.85 18.64
N ASP A 2 14.57 33.36 19.30
CA ASP A 2 15.92 33.40 18.74
C ASP A 2 16.14 32.16 17.85
N ILE A 3 16.50 32.38 16.59
CA ILE A 3 16.75 31.32 15.60
C ILE A 3 17.97 30.46 15.98
N ASN A 4 18.87 30.99 16.80
CA ASN A 4 20.07 30.28 17.25
C ASN A 4 19.77 29.06 18.14
N HIS A 5 18.55 28.95 18.68
CA HIS A 5 18.13 27.76 19.44
C HIS A 5 17.89 26.51 18.58
N TYR A 6 17.93 26.63 17.25
CA TYR A 6 17.65 25.53 16.32
C TYR A 6 18.91 25.21 15.48
N PRO A 7 19.88 24.48 16.05
CA PRO A 7 21.11 24.13 15.34
C PRO A 7 20.85 23.15 14.19
N GLN A 8 21.85 22.95 13.34
CA GLN A 8 21.81 21.92 12.30
C GLN A 8 21.47 20.54 12.89
N LEU A 9 20.67 19.76 12.15
CA LEU A 9 20.28 18.41 12.52
C LEU A 9 21.54 17.54 12.75
N ASN A 10 21.70 17.06 13.99
CA ASN A 10 22.83 16.23 14.41
C ASN A 10 22.35 15.11 15.33
N PRO A 11 21.72 14.05 14.79
CA PRO A 11 21.19 12.97 15.60
C PRO A 11 22.33 12.13 16.17
N PRO A 12 22.21 11.62 17.41
CA PRO A 12 23.24 10.80 18.00
C PRO A 12 23.31 9.44 17.27
N GLN A 13 24.52 8.87 17.15
CA GLN A 13 24.70 7.55 16.54
C GLN A 13 24.02 6.47 17.38
N ARG A 14 23.27 5.57 16.72
CA ARG A 14 22.53 4.48 17.35
C ARG A 14 22.58 3.23 16.48
N LEU A 15 22.75 2.08 17.11
CA LEU A 15 22.44 0.77 16.54
C LEU A 15 21.00 0.42 16.93
N LEU A 16 20.08 0.43 15.96
CA LEU A 16 18.65 0.27 16.17
C LEU A 16 18.24 -1.20 16.02
N MET A 17 18.26 -1.94 17.12
CA MET A 17 17.90 -3.38 17.19
C MET A 17 16.49 -3.63 17.72
N GLY A 18 15.66 -2.60 17.74
CA GLY A 18 14.25 -2.70 18.15
C GLY A 18 13.35 -3.20 17.00
N PRO A 19 12.02 -3.21 17.21
CA PRO A 19 11.08 -3.70 16.21
C PRO A 19 10.97 -2.80 14.97
N GLY A 20 11.51 -1.58 14.99
CA GLY A 20 11.46 -0.63 13.88
C GLY A 20 11.08 0.79 14.34
N PRO A 21 11.57 1.85 13.67
CA PRO A 21 12.46 1.81 12.51
C PRO A 21 13.86 1.29 12.87
N ILE A 22 14.51 0.63 11.92
CA ILE A 22 15.92 0.19 12.03
C ILE A 22 16.86 1.17 11.30
N ASN A 23 18.17 0.94 11.38
CA ASN A 23 19.13 1.73 10.61
C ASN A 23 18.91 1.52 9.11
N ALA A 24 18.78 2.62 8.35
CA ALA A 24 18.70 2.55 6.89
C ALA A 24 20.07 2.25 6.27
N ASP A 25 20.08 1.62 5.09
CA ASP A 25 21.30 1.41 4.32
C ASP A 25 21.91 2.78 3.91
N PRO A 26 23.21 3.04 4.15
CA PRO A 26 23.84 4.30 3.77
C PRO A 26 23.71 4.68 2.29
N ARG A 27 23.57 3.72 1.37
CA ARG A 27 23.32 3.97 -0.06
C ARG A 27 21.96 4.62 -0.29
N VAL A 28 20.94 4.20 0.46
CA VAL A 28 19.59 4.80 0.43
C VAL A 28 19.64 6.22 0.96
N LEU A 29 20.35 6.46 2.07
CA LEU A 29 20.51 7.80 2.64
C LEU A 29 21.20 8.77 1.66
N ARG A 30 22.24 8.30 0.93
CA ARG A 30 22.89 9.09 -0.13
C ARG A 30 21.97 9.35 -1.32
N ALA A 31 21.15 8.38 -1.73
CA ALA A 31 20.22 8.56 -2.84
C ALA A 31 19.18 9.66 -2.54
N MET A 32 18.69 9.74 -1.30
CA MET A 32 17.72 10.76 -0.87
C MET A 32 18.27 12.19 -0.84
N SER A 33 19.60 12.38 -0.86
CA SER A 33 20.19 13.73 -0.95
C SER A 33 20.38 14.21 -2.39
N SER A 34 19.92 13.45 -3.39
CA SER A 34 19.99 13.85 -4.80
C SER A 34 19.02 15.00 -5.12
N GLN A 35 19.33 15.77 -6.18
CA GLN A 35 18.49 16.88 -6.63
C GLN A 35 17.20 16.37 -7.28
N LEU A 36 16.11 17.11 -7.10
CA LEU A 36 14.79 16.75 -7.62
C LEU A 36 14.66 17.00 -9.12
N LEU A 37 13.70 16.30 -9.71
CA LEU A 37 13.21 16.49 -11.08
C LEU A 37 11.76 16.99 -11.05
N GLY A 38 11.29 17.50 -12.19
CA GLY A 38 9.87 17.81 -12.38
C GLY A 38 9.01 16.54 -12.41
N GLN A 39 7.75 16.65 -11.97
CA GLN A 39 6.83 15.50 -11.82
C GLN A 39 6.73 14.61 -13.08
N TYR A 40 6.65 15.23 -14.26
CA TYR A 40 6.52 14.55 -15.55
C TYR A 40 7.80 14.61 -16.39
N ASP A 41 8.94 14.87 -15.74
CA ASP A 41 10.23 14.75 -16.42
C ASP A 41 10.39 13.32 -16.99
N PRO A 42 10.89 13.15 -18.22
CA PRO A 42 11.11 11.82 -18.80
C PRO A 42 11.94 10.90 -17.89
N ALA A 43 12.93 11.42 -17.17
CA ALA A 43 13.70 10.62 -16.21
C ALA A 43 12.86 10.23 -14.99
N MET A 44 12.00 11.11 -14.47
CA MET A 44 11.11 10.78 -13.35
C MET A 44 10.12 9.66 -13.72
N THR A 45 9.45 9.78 -14.86
CA THR A 45 8.52 8.74 -15.33
C THR A 45 9.23 7.42 -15.68
N HIS A 46 10.49 7.48 -16.15
CA HIS A 46 11.33 6.30 -16.30
C HIS A 46 11.63 5.63 -14.95
N TYR A 47 12.07 6.39 -13.93
CA TYR A 47 12.32 5.83 -12.59
C TYR A 47 11.06 5.24 -11.95
N MET A 48 9.89 5.82 -12.16
CA MET A 48 8.63 5.21 -11.73
C MET A 48 8.43 3.83 -12.36
N ASN A 49 8.69 3.68 -13.66
CA ASN A 49 8.59 2.38 -14.33
C ASN A 49 9.63 1.37 -13.81
N GLU A 50 10.87 1.80 -13.55
CA GLU A 50 11.90 0.96 -12.94
C GLU A 50 11.46 0.48 -11.55
N VAL A 51 10.92 1.37 -10.71
CA VAL A 51 10.38 1.04 -9.39
C VAL A 51 9.29 -0.04 -9.49
N MET A 52 8.34 0.10 -10.42
CA MET A 52 7.30 -0.92 -10.62
C MET A 52 7.92 -2.29 -10.96
N ALA A 53 8.89 -2.32 -11.87
CA ALA A 53 9.56 -3.56 -12.28
C ALA A 53 10.42 -4.19 -11.17
N LEU A 54 11.15 -3.37 -10.42
CA LEU A 54 11.99 -3.84 -9.31
C LEU A 54 11.15 -4.45 -8.19
N TYR A 55 10.05 -3.79 -7.80
CA TYR A 55 9.20 -4.31 -6.73
C TYR A 55 8.45 -5.59 -7.11
N ARG A 56 8.17 -5.84 -8.40
CA ARG A 56 7.67 -7.16 -8.85
C ARG A 56 8.61 -8.29 -8.45
N GLY A 57 9.91 -8.08 -8.62
CA GLY A 57 10.94 -9.02 -8.18
C GLY A 57 10.96 -9.21 -6.66
N VAL A 58 10.87 -8.12 -5.89
CA VAL A 58 10.87 -8.15 -4.42
C VAL A 58 9.64 -8.88 -3.86
N PHE A 59 8.47 -8.65 -4.45
CA PHE A 59 7.22 -9.30 -4.06
C PHE A 59 7.04 -10.70 -4.65
N ARG A 60 7.88 -11.15 -5.59
CA ARG A 60 7.73 -12.42 -6.31
C ARG A 60 6.39 -12.49 -7.05
N THR A 61 6.18 -11.54 -7.96
CA THR A 61 4.92 -11.38 -8.69
C THR A 61 5.13 -10.86 -10.11
N GLU A 62 4.22 -11.21 -11.02
CA GLU A 62 4.11 -10.64 -12.37
C GLU A 62 3.07 -9.51 -12.45
N ASN A 63 2.43 -9.17 -11.33
CA ASN A 63 1.37 -8.17 -11.26
C ASN A 63 1.79 -6.85 -11.90
N ARG A 64 0.99 -6.39 -12.87
CA ARG A 64 1.23 -5.10 -13.55
C ARG A 64 1.22 -3.96 -12.54
N TRP A 65 0.28 -3.97 -11.61
CA TRP A 65 0.06 -2.91 -10.63
C TRP A 65 0.83 -3.15 -9.34
N THR A 66 2.15 -3.00 -9.46
CA THR A 66 3.08 -2.95 -8.33
C THR A 66 3.65 -1.53 -8.26
N LEU A 67 3.28 -0.78 -7.22
CA LEU A 67 3.52 0.68 -7.15
C LEU A 67 3.74 1.14 -5.71
N LEU A 68 3.96 2.44 -5.52
CA LEU A 68 4.17 3.04 -4.21
C LEU A 68 2.98 3.87 -3.76
N ILE A 69 2.70 3.80 -2.46
CA ILE A 69 1.82 4.72 -1.75
C ILE A 69 2.69 5.68 -0.93
N ASP A 70 2.45 6.96 -1.14
CA ASP A 70 3.16 8.06 -0.48
C ASP A 70 2.62 8.22 0.95
N GLY A 71 3.10 7.37 1.85
CA GLY A 71 2.75 7.38 3.25
C GLY A 71 3.40 6.23 4.01
N THR A 72 3.35 6.27 5.34
CA THR A 72 3.87 5.16 6.17
C THR A 72 3.18 3.84 5.80
N SER A 73 3.73 2.69 6.21
CA SER A 73 3.22 1.35 5.86
C SER A 73 1.70 1.18 5.99
N ARG A 74 1.10 1.69 7.08
CA ARG A 74 -0.36 1.59 7.28
C ARG A 74 -1.20 2.42 6.30
N ALA A 75 -0.61 3.40 5.62
CA ALA A 75 -1.27 4.13 4.53
C ALA A 75 -1.46 3.23 3.31
N GLY A 76 -0.52 2.32 3.03
CA GLY A 76 -0.71 1.27 2.01
C GLY A 76 -1.83 0.33 2.39
N ILE A 77 -1.86 -0.14 3.64
CA ILE A 77 -2.98 -0.94 4.18
C ILE A 77 -4.31 -0.21 3.97
N GLU A 78 -4.42 1.03 4.44
CA GLU A 78 -5.65 1.82 4.34
C GLU A 78 -6.05 2.09 2.89
N SER A 79 -5.09 2.31 1.99
CA SER A 79 -5.37 2.48 0.56
C SER A 79 -5.98 1.24 -0.08
N ILE A 80 -5.47 0.05 0.22
CA ILE A 80 -5.99 -1.21 -0.29
C ILE A 80 -7.39 -1.46 0.28
N LEU A 81 -7.55 -1.32 1.61
CA LEU A 81 -8.81 -1.63 2.27
C LEU A 81 -9.92 -0.65 1.87
N LEU A 82 -9.66 0.66 1.82
CA LEU A 82 -10.66 1.63 1.35
C LEU A 82 -11.08 1.38 -0.11
N SER A 83 -10.13 0.99 -0.96
CA SER A 83 -10.39 0.77 -2.37
C SER A 83 -11.16 -0.53 -2.64
N SER A 84 -10.97 -1.56 -1.81
CA SER A 84 -11.57 -2.89 -1.99
C SER A 84 -12.85 -3.13 -1.17
N ILE A 85 -13.05 -2.41 -0.06
CA ILE A 85 -14.20 -2.55 0.84
C ILE A 85 -15.26 -1.50 0.54
N ARG A 86 -16.49 -1.95 0.31
CA ARG A 86 -17.69 -1.12 0.36
C ARG A 86 -18.33 -1.18 1.75
N PRO A 87 -19.11 -0.17 2.14
CA PRO A 87 -19.89 -0.22 3.37
C PRO A 87 -20.78 -1.47 3.42
N GLY A 88 -20.71 -2.21 4.54
CA GLY A 88 -21.46 -3.45 4.75
C GLY A 88 -20.83 -4.72 4.17
N ASP A 89 -19.73 -4.63 3.41
CA ASP A 89 -19.00 -5.84 3.03
C ASP A 89 -18.44 -6.53 4.28
N LYS A 90 -18.53 -7.86 4.29
CA LYS A 90 -17.95 -8.68 5.36
C LYS A 90 -16.46 -8.87 5.15
N VAL A 91 -15.67 -8.73 6.20
CA VAL A 91 -14.25 -9.08 6.19
C VAL A 91 -13.93 -10.04 7.33
N LEU A 92 -12.94 -10.91 7.12
CA LEU A 92 -12.42 -11.81 8.14
C LEU A 92 -10.97 -11.43 8.48
N VAL A 93 -10.69 -11.23 9.76
CA VAL A 93 -9.35 -10.92 10.26
C VAL A 93 -8.93 -11.98 11.30
N PRO A 94 -7.98 -12.87 10.98
CA PRO A 94 -7.35 -13.74 11.98
C PRO A 94 -6.38 -12.92 12.83
N VAL A 95 -6.74 -12.67 14.09
CA VAL A 95 -5.95 -11.86 15.02
C VAL A 95 -5.09 -12.76 15.90
N PHE A 96 -3.77 -12.70 15.70
CA PHE A 96 -2.76 -13.40 16.52
C PHE A 96 -1.73 -12.43 17.14
N GLY A 97 -2.04 -11.13 17.15
CA GLY A 97 -1.17 -10.07 17.64
C GLY A 97 -1.74 -8.67 17.45
N ARG A 98 -0.98 -7.66 17.88
CA ARG A 98 -1.36 -6.23 17.88
C ARG A 98 -1.73 -5.71 16.48
N PHE A 99 -1.07 -6.17 15.42
CA PHE A 99 -1.31 -5.65 14.07
C PHE A 99 -2.57 -6.25 13.43
N GLY A 100 -3.04 -7.43 13.87
CA GLY A 100 -4.38 -7.91 13.52
C GLY A 100 -5.48 -6.94 13.98
N HIS A 101 -5.35 -6.37 15.18
CA HIS A 101 -6.28 -5.33 15.66
C HIS A 101 -6.21 -4.03 14.84
N LEU A 102 -5.05 -3.68 14.26
CA LEU A 102 -4.94 -2.55 13.35
C LEU A 102 -5.79 -2.79 12.08
N LEU A 103 -5.74 -3.99 11.51
CA LEU A 103 -6.56 -4.34 10.34
C LEU A 103 -8.06 -4.22 10.67
N CYS A 104 -8.47 -4.67 11.86
CA CYS A 104 -9.86 -4.53 12.33
C CYS A 104 -10.32 -3.07 12.36
N GLU A 105 -9.51 -2.17 12.92
CA GLU A 105 -9.86 -0.75 13.01
C GLU A 105 -9.90 -0.05 11.64
N ILE A 106 -8.96 -0.37 10.74
CA ILE A 106 -8.97 0.19 9.38
C ILE A 106 -10.22 -0.31 8.63
N ALA A 107 -10.52 -1.61 8.67
CA ALA A 107 -11.71 -2.16 8.03
C ALA A 107 -13.02 -1.57 8.62
N ARG A 108 -13.08 -1.37 9.94
CA ARG A 108 -14.22 -0.70 10.60
C ARG A 108 -14.42 0.72 10.08
N ARG A 109 -13.34 1.48 9.87
CA ARG A 109 -13.40 2.83 9.29
C ARG A 109 -13.77 2.84 7.81
N CYS A 110 -13.50 1.75 7.08
CA CYS A 110 -14.04 1.50 5.75
C CYS A 110 -15.55 1.16 5.76
N ARG A 111 -16.17 1.07 6.95
CA ARG A 111 -17.58 0.68 7.19
C ARG A 111 -17.87 -0.79 6.85
N ALA A 112 -16.88 -1.68 6.97
CA ALA A 112 -17.06 -3.12 6.85
C ALA A 112 -17.83 -3.73 8.03
N GLU A 113 -18.46 -4.88 7.82
CA GLU A 113 -18.82 -5.82 8.88
C GLU A 113 -17.58 -6.67 9.22
N VAL A 114 -16.91 -6.34 10.33
CA VAL A 114 -15.64 -6.96 10.71
C VAL A 114 -15.88 -8.22 11.55
N HIS A 115 -15.50 -9.38 11.02
CA HIS A 115 -15.46 -10.64 11.75
C HIS A 115 -14.02 -11.00 12.10
N THR A 116 -13.81 -11.51 13.31
CA THR A 116 -12.50 -11.94 13.78
C THR A 116 -12.53 -13.38 14.26
N ILE A 117 -11.38 -14.04 14.15
CA ILE A 117 -11.02 -15.23 14.92
C ILE A 117 -9.73 -14.91 15.67
N GLU A 118 -9.56 -15.52 16.83
CA GLU A 118 -8.43 -15.20 17.72
C GLU A 118 -7.72 -16.49 18.15
N VAL A 119 -6.39 -16.40 18.24
CA VAL A 119 -5.54 -17.35 18.95
C VAL A 119 -4.72 -16.57 19.99
N PRO A 120 -4.24 -17.23 21.06
CA PRO A 120 -3.34 -16.59 22.02
C PRO A 120 -2.12 -15.95 21.33
N TRP A 121 -1.65 -14.84 21.89
CA TRP A 121 -0.43 -14.18 21.40
C TRP A 121 0.78 -15.11 21.57
N GLY A 122 1.54 -15.31 20.50
CA GLY A 122 2.62 -16.30 20.43
C GLY A 122 2.22 -17.60 19.73
N GLU A 123 0.96 -17.73 19.29
CA GLU A 123 0.50 -18.80 18.41
C GLU A 123 0.20 -18.27 17.00
N VAL A 124 -0.04 -19.19 16.05
CA VAL A 124 -0.45 -18.89 14.67
C VAL A 124 -1.66 -19.75 14.31
N PHE A 125 -2.41 -19.33 13.30
CA PHE A 125 -3.57 -20.08 12.83
C PHE A 125 -3.16 -21.24 11.92
N THR A 126 -3.88 -22.34 12.01
CA THR A 126 -3.85 -23.38 10.98
C THR A 126 -4.72 -22.98 9.78
N PRO A 127 -4.44 -23.51 8.58
CA PRO A 127 -5.31 -23.31 7.41
C PRO A 127 -6.77 -23.73 7.66
N ASP A 128 -6.99 -24.86 8.36
CA ASP A 128 -8.33 -25.36 8.68
C ASP A 128 -9.14 -24.39 9.54
N GLN A 129 -8.51 -23.75 10.54
CA GLN A 129 -9.18 -22.75 11.38
C GLN A 129 -9.67 -21.55 10.56
N ILE A 130 -8.85 -21.08 9.61
CA ILE A 130 -9.19 -19.98 8.73
C ILE A 130 -10.26 -20.41 7.72
N GLU A 131 -10.16 -21.62 7.16
CA GLU A 131 -11.16 -22.15 6.23
C GLU A 131 -12.53 -22.29 6.89
N ASP A 132 -12.61 -22.84 8.10
CA ASP A 132 -13.88 -22.97 8.84
C ASP A 132 -14.52 -21.62 9.14
N ALA A 133 -13.70 -20.62 9.46
CA ALA A 133 -14.16 -19.25 9.62
C ALA A 133 -14.67 -18.64 8.30
N ILE A 134 -13.98 -18.88 7.18
CA ILE A 134 -14.43 -18.47 5.83
C ILE A 134 -15.78 -19.11 5.49
N LYS A 135 -15.95 -20.42 5.70
CA LYS A 135 -17.22 -21.14 5.46
C LYS A 135 -18.38 -20.54 6.26
N LYS A 136 -18.11 -20.17 7.52
CA LYS A 136 -19.10 -19.61 8.45
C LYS A 136 -19.48 -18.16 8.10
N VAL A 137 -18.49 -17.31 7.88
CA VAL A 137 -18.69 -15.85 7.69
C VAL A 137 -19.08 -15.51 6.26
N ARG A 138 -18.51 -16.23 5.28
CA ARG A 138 -18.54 -15.90 3.84
C ARG A 138 -18.05 -14.47 3.58
N PRO A 139 -16.81 -14.14 3.98
CA PRO A 139 -16.28 -12.79 3.85
C PRO A 139 -16.00 -12.45 2.38
N ARG A 140 -16.03 -11.15 2.06
CA ARG A 140 -15.49 -10.65 0.78
C ARG A 140 -13.95 -10.68 0.79
N LEU A 141 -13.34 -10.34 1.93
CA LEU A 141 -11.87 -10.31 2.09
C LEU A 141 -11.42 -11.13 3.30
N LEU A 142 -10.34 -11.88 3.13
CA LEU A 142 -9.47 -12.36 4.21
C LEU A 142 -8.33 -11.35 4.38
N LEU A 143 -8.15 -10.83 5.59
CA LEU A 143 -7.12 -9.85 5.92
C LEU A 143 -6.13 -10.44 6.93
N THR A 144 -4.89 -10.70 6.51
CA THR A 144 -3.85 -11.26 7.39
C THR A 144 -2.72 -10.28 7.65
N VAL A 145 -2.00 -10.51 8.74
CA VAL A 145 -0.64 -10.02 8.94
C VAL A 145 0.28 -11.21 8.72
N GLN A 146 1.31 -11.09 7.86
CA GLN A 146 2.25 -12.20 7.68
C GLN A 146 3.17 -12.32 8.90
N GLY A 147 3.82 -11.21 9.30
CA GLY A 147 4.70 -11.17 10.47
C GLY A 147 4.22 -10.12 11.48
N ASP A 148 3.74 -10.56 12.64
CA ASP A 148 3.30 -9.63 13.69
C ASP A 148 4.46 -9.34 14.66
N THR A 149 5.08 -8.16 14.55
CA THR A 149 6.25 -7.84 15.38
C THR A 149 5.94 -7.65 16.87
N SER A 150 4.66 -7.61 17.27
CA SER A 150 4.31 -7.57 18.70
C SER A 150 4.45 -8.93 19.38
N THR A 151 4.31 -10.01 18.62
CA THR A 151 4.40 -11.39 19.11
C THR A 151 5.58 -12.16 18.50
N THR A 152 6.27 -11.58 17.52
CA THR A 152 7.37 -12.18 16.75
C THR A 152 6.97 -13.38 15.89
N MET A 153 5.67 -13.65 15.80
CA MET A 153 5.14 -14.79 15.05
C MET A 153 5.03 -14.48 13.56
N LEU A 154 5.25 -15.52 12.75
CA LEU A 154 5.12 -15.50 11.30
C LEU A 154 4.02 -16.49 10.88
N GLN A 155 2.90 -15.98 10.39
CA GLN A 155 1.76 -16.76 9.94
C GLN A 155 2.08 -17.44 8.59
N PRO A 156 1.95 -18.78 8.49
CA PRO A 156 2.00 -19.47 7.20
C PRO A 156 0.85 -19.02 6.29
N LEU A 157 1.16 -18.71 5.02
CA LEU A 157 0.19 -18.19 4.04
C LEU A 157 0.00 -19.11 2.82
N GLU A 158 0.93 -20.05 2.61
CA GLU A 158 1.07 -20.88 1.40
C GLU A 158 -0.24 -21.57 0.97
N GLN A 159 -1.04 -22.01 1.94
CA GLN A 159 -2.27 -22.77 1.70
C GLN A 159 -3.52 -21.88 1.62
N LEU A 160 -3.43 -20.62 2.07
CA LEU A 160 -4.59 -19.76 2.27
C LEU A 160 -5.16 -19.21 0.96
N GLY A 161 -4.33 -18.99 -0.07
CA GLY A 161 -4.83 -18.52 -1.37
C GLY A 161 -5.71 -19.56 -2.08
N ALA A 162 -5.35 -20.84 -2.02
CA ALA A 162 -6.19 -21.92 -2.57
C ALA A 162 -7.55 -21.99 -1.87
N ILE A 163 -7.55 -21.86 -0.53
CA ILE A 163 -8.77 -21.77 0.28
C ILE A 163 -9.60 -20.56 -0.14
N CYS A 164 -9.00 -19.37 -0.19
CA CYS A 164 -9.71 -18.14 -0.56
C CYS A 164 -10.36 -18.26 -1.95
N LYS A 165 -9.61 -18.79 -2.93
CA LYS A 165 -10.10 -19.03 -4.29
C LYS A 165 -11.28 -19.99 -4.34
N GLN A 166 -11.26 -21.07 -3.55
CA GLN A 166 -12.36 -22.03 -3.47
C GLN A 166 -13.69 -21.40 -3.05
N TYR A 167 -13.63 -20.36 -2.20
CA TYR A 167 -14.82 -19.68 -1.66
C TYR A 167 -15.08 -18.29 -2.27
N GLY A 168 -14.31 -17.89 -3.29
CA GLY A 168 -14.45 -16.58 -3.94
C GLY A 168 -14.12 -15.39 -3.02
N VAL A 169 -13.18 -15.58 -2.09
CA VAL A 169 -12.70 -14.57 -1.14
C VAL A 169 -11.43 -13.93 -1.70
N LEU A 170 -11.31 -12.60 -1.62
CA LEU A 170 -10.05 -11.90 -1.94
C LEU A 170 -9.08 -12.01 -0.76
N PHE A 171 -7.80 -12.24 -1.06
CA PHE A 171 -6.77 -12.46 -0.05
C PHE A 171 -5.77 -11.30 0.04
N TYR A 172 -5.81 -10.57 1.16
CA TYR A 172 -4.87 -9.49 1.46
C TYR A 172 -3.92 -9.87 2.60
N THR A 173 -2.65 -9.47 2.51
CA THR A 173 -1.70 -9.56 3.63
C THR A 173 -0.88 -8.29 3.87
N ASP A 174 -0.73 -7.89 5.14
CA ASP A 174 0.30 -6.96 5.60
C ASP A 174 1.64 -7.70 5.74
N ALA A 175 2.58 -7.38 4.85
CA ALA A 175 3.93 -7.95 4.81
C ALA A 175 5.00 -6.93 5.20
N THR A 176 4.63 -5.82 5.84
CA THR A 176 5.54 -4.74 6.23
C THR A 176 6.75 -5.22 7.02
N ALA A 177 6.53 -6.15 7.94
CA ALA A 177 7.56 -6.64 8.83
C ALA A 177 8.39 -7.80 8.26
N SER A 178 7.87 -8.49 7.25
CA SER A 178 8.38 -9.79 6.77
C SER A 178 9.01 -9.71 5.39
N LEU A 179 8.56 -8.80 4.51
CA LEU A 179 9.05 -8.71 3.14
C LEU A 179 10.58 -8.55 3.10
N ALA A 180 11.25 -9.34 2.27
CA ALA A 180 12.72 -9.46 2.14
C ALA A 180 13.47 -10.06 3.35
N GLY A 181 12.84 -10.19 4.52
CA GLY A 181 13.39 -10.95 5.67
C GLY A 181 12.89 -12.39 5.75
N ASN A 182 11.72 -12.66 5.16
CA ASN A 182 11.02 -13.94 5.18
C ASN A 182 10.47 -14.22 3.76
N ALA A 183 10.19 -15.49 3.47
CA ALA A 183 9.61 -15.88 2.19
C ALA A 183 8.23 -15.23 2.00
N LEU A 184 7.95 -14.76 0.79
CA LEU A 184 6.65 -14.25 0.37
C LEU A 184 6.52 -14.46 -1.14
N GLU A 185 5.85 -15.52 -1.55
CA GLU A 185 5.65 -15.84 -2.97
C GLU A 185 4.26 -15.37 -3.39
N THR A 186 4.11 -14.07 -3.68
CA THR A 186 2.81 -13.40 -3.88
C THR A 186 1.91 -14.13 -4.87
N ASP A 187 2.41 -14.41 -6.08
CA ASP A 187 1.59 -15.08 -7.10
C ASP A 187 1.41 -16.57 -6.80
N ALA A 188 2.47 -17.25 -6.34
CA ALA A 188 2.41 -18.68 -6.06
C ALA A 188 1.46 -19.01 -4.90
N TRP A 189 1.31 -18.10 -3.94
CA TRP A 189 0.39 -18.22 -2.81
C TRP A 189 -0.98 -17.61 -3.08
N GLY A 190 -1.22 -17.07 -4.29
CA GLY A 190 -2.52 -16.53 -4.70
C GLY A 190 -2.98 -15.32 -3.88
N LEU A 191 -2.07 -14.39 -3.57
CA LEU A 191 -2.39 -13.15 -2.88
C LEU A 191 -2.96 -12.11 -3.87
N ASP A 192 -4.08 -11.49 -3.50
CA ASP A 192 -4.72 -10.45 -4.30
C ASP A 192 -4.16 -9.06 -4.04
N ALA A 193 -3.72 -8.80 -2.81
CA ALA A 193 -3.06 -7.57 -2.46
C ALA A 193 -2.04 -7.76 -1.34
N VAL A 194 -0.90 -7.10 -1.48
CA VAL A 194 0.13 -7.03 -0.44
C VAL A 194 0.50 -5.58 -0.22
N SER A 195 0.70 -5.20 1.04
CA SER A 195 1.38 -3.95 1.39
C SER A 195 2.62 -4.20 2.24
N ALA A 196 3.61 -3.33 2.10
CA ALA A 196 4.85 -3.40 2.85
C ALA A 196 5.30 -2.03 3.39
N GLY A 197 6.49 -1.98 3.97
CA GLY A 197 7.12 -0.75 4.44
C GLY A 197 8.63 -0.78 4.39
N MET A 198 9.21 0.41 4.41
CA MET A 198 10.64 0.60 4.20
C MET A 198 11.48 0.35 5.45
N GLN A 199 10.94 0.69 6.63
CA GLN A 199 11.67 0.81 7.91
C GLN A 199 11.89 -0.50 8.68
N LYS A 200 11.83 -1.62 7.97
CA LYS A 200 12.03 -2.98 8.47
C LYS A 200 13.15 -3.63 7.65
N CYS A 201 12.92 -4.80 7.06
CA CYS A 201 13.93 -5.55 6.32
C CYS A 201 14.39 -4.86 5.02
N LEU A 202 13.61 -3.93 4.45
CA LEU A 202 14.03 -3.15 3.28
C LEU A 202 15.10 -2.09 3.59
N GLY A 203 15.37 -1.78 4.85
CA GLY A 203 16.46 -0.89 5.24
C GLY A 203 16.31 0.56 4.74
N GLY A 204 15.09 1.07 4.62
CA GLY A 204 14.80 2.45 4.23
C GLY A 204 14.12 3.25 5.34
N PRO A 205 14.03 4.59 5.23
CA PRO A 205 13.27 5.40 6.17
C PRO A 205 11.76 5.15 6.04
N SER A 206 11.03 5.23 7.15
CA SER A 206 9.57 5.17 7.12
C SER A 206 8.98 6.36 6.36
N GLY A 207 7.97 6.14 5.54
CA GLY A 207 7.32 7.21 4.78
C GLY A 207 6.74 6.77 3.44
N THR A 208 7.03 5.54 3.02
CA THR A 208 6.49 4.94 1.79
C THR A 208 5.98 3.53 2.07
N SER A 209 4.91 3.14 1.40
CA SER A 209 4.37 1.78 1.43
C SER A 209 4.32 1.21 0.01
N PRO A 210 5.23 0.28 -0.33
CA PRO A 210 5.12 -0.49 -1.57
C PRO A 210 3.91 -1.41 -1.51
N ILE A 211 3.17 -1.50 -2.61
CA ILE A 211 2.03 -2.41 -2.75
C ILE A 211 2.10 -3.18 -4.07
N THR A 212 1.44 -4.34 -4.13
CA THR A 212 1.15 -5.05 -5.38
C THR A 212 -0.28 -5.55 -5.39
N LEU A 213 -0.93 -5.52 -6.54
CA LEU A 213 -2.34 -5.84 -6.73
C LEU A 213 -2.49 -6.87 -7.87
N SER A 214 -3.25 -7.95 -7.62
CA SER A 214 -3.63 -8.92 -8.64
C SER A 214 -4.55 -8.34 -9.70
N ALA A 215 -4.75 -9.07 -10.79
CA ALA A 215 -5.73 -8.70 -11.82
C ALA A 215 -7.16 -8.66 -11.26
N GLU A 216 -7.49 -9.58 -10.35
CA GLU A 216 -8.77 -9.65 -9.65
C GLU A 216 -8.98 -8.43 -8.74
N MET A 217 -7.94 -8.01 -8.00
CA MET A 217 -7.99 -6.82 -7.17
C MET A 217 -8.12 -5.54 -8.01
N GLU A 218 -7.39 -5.44 -9.12
CA GLU A 218 -7.59 -4.33 -10.08
C GLU A 218 -9.05 -4.28 -10.55
N ALA A 219 -9.62 -5.40 -10.99
CA ALA A 219 -10.97 -5.44 -11.52
C ALA A 219 -12.01 -4.95 -10.49
N VAL A 220 -11.82 -5.31 -9.22
CA VAL A 220 -12.63 -4.81 -8.09
C VAL A 220 -12.50 -3.30 -7.92
N ILE A 221 -11.29 -2.76 -7.92
CA ILE A 221 -11.05 -1.33 -7.74
C ILE A 221 -11.60 -0.53 -8.92
N ARG A 222 -11.45 -1.04 -10.15
CA ARG A 222 -11.91 -0.38 -11.38
C ARG A 222 -13.43 -0.25 -11.47
N LYS A 223 -14.19 -1.16 -10.86
CA LYS A 223 -15.65 -1.02 -10.72
C LYS A 223 -16.05 0.20 -9.89
N ARG A 224 -15.16 0.73 -9.05
CA ARG A 224 -15.40 1.89 -8.16
C ARG A 224 -14.75 3.18 -8.66
N LYS A 225 -14.29 3.19 -9.92
CA LYS A 225 -13.62 4.34 -10.52
C LYS A 225 -14.48 5.61 -10.38
N CYS A 226 -13.91 6.67 -9.83
CA CYS A 226 -14.51 8.00 -9.82
C CYS A 226 -13.38 9.02 -9.87
N VAL A 227 -13.28 9.78 -10.96
CA VAL A 227 -12.15 10.71 -11.16
C VAL A 227 -12.43 12.03 -10.44
N GLU A 228 -11.47 12.50 -9.65
CA GLU A 228 -11.49 13.80 -8.97
C GLU A 228 -11.82 14.95 -9.94
N GLN A 229 -12.65 15.88 -9.49
CA GLN A 229 -13.29 16.88 -10.33
C GLN A 229 -12.28 17.80 -11.06
N GLY A 230 -11.19 18.17 -10.43
CA GLY A 230 -10.14 19.03 -10.97
C GLY A 230 -9.37 18.44 -12.14
N ILE A 231 -9.32 17.10 -12.28
CA ILE A 231 -8.67 16.41 -13.41
C ILE A 231 -9.67 15.59 -14.26
N ARG A 232 -10.97 15.69 -13.97
CA ARG A 232 -12.02 15.00 -14.73
C ARG A 232 -12.20 15.64 -16.11
N THR A 233 -12.46 14.82 -17.12
CA THR A 233 -12.73 15.23 -18.51
C THR A 233 -14.02 14.58 -18.99
N GLU A 234 -14.57 15.02 -20.12
CA GLU A 234 -15.78 14.43 -20.73
C GLU A 234 -15.61 12.95 -21.13
N ALA A 235 -14.37 12.50 -21.32
CA ALA A 235 -14.05 11.11 -21.62
C ALA A 235 -14.09 10.20 -20.38
N HIS A 236 -14.09 10.76 -19.16
CA HIS A 236 -14.11 9.98 -17.93
C HIS A 236 -15.54 9.58 -17.56
N GLN A 237 -15.73 8.28 -17.39
CA GLN A 237 -16.95 7.68 -16.84
C GLN A 237 -16.64 7.05 -15.49
N ASP A 238 -17.61 7.14 -14.59
CA ASP A 238 -17.54 6.43 -13.31
C ASP A 238 -17.72 4.93 -13.52
N GLY A 239 -17.26 4.15 -12.55
CA GLY A 239 -17.48 2.71 -12.52
C GLY A 239 -18.93 2.35 -12.15
N GLU A 240 -19.23 1.05 -12.16
CA GLU A 240 -20.55 0.49 -11.90
C GLU A 240 -20.92 0.43 -10.41
N GLU A 241 -19.94 0.59 -9.51
CA GLU A 241 -20.09 0.55 -8.06
C GLU A 241 -19.81 1.93 -7.42
N GLU A 242 -20.19 2.09 -6.16
CA GLU A 242 -19.98 3.34 -5.40
C GLU A 242 -18.50 3.75 -5.35
N MET A 243 -18.24 5.07 -5.34
CA MET A 243 -16.88 5.61 -5.29
C MET A 243 -16.11 5.14 -4.04
N ILE A 244 -14.79 5.17 -4.12
CA ILE A 244 -13.90 4.99 -2.98
C ILE A 244 -14.01 6.22 -2.08
N TYR A 245 -14.24 6.02 -0.78
CA TYR A 245 -14.49 7.11 0.18
C TYR A 245 -13.21 7.78 0.69
N SER A 246 -12.25 8.02 -0.20
CA SER A 246 -11.05 8.81 0.06
C SER A 246 -10.41 9.20 -1.26
N ASN A 247 -10.13 10.49 -1.44
CA ASN A 247 -9.45 10.95 -2.65
C ASN A 247 -7.98 10.50 -2.68
N TYR A 248 -7.27 10.65 -1.55
CA TYR A 248 -5.83 10.33 -1.49
C TYR A 248 -5.56 8.83 -1.54
N PHE A 249 -6.50 8.02 -1.05
CA PHE A 249 -6.40 6.58 -0.99
C PHE A 249 -7.21 5.86 -2.07
N ASP A 250 -7.67 6.59 -3.10
CA ASP A 250 -8.28 6.00 -4.29
C ASP A 250 -7.21 5.31 -5.15
N LEU A 251 -7.09 3.99 -5.01
CA LEU A 251 -6.13 3.23 -5.81
C LEU A 251 -6.45 3.22 -7.31
N GLY A 252 -7.69 3.49 -7.71
CA GLY A 252 -8.06 3.63 -9.13
C GLY A 252 -7.34 4.81 -9.76
N MET A 253 -7.35 5.96 -9.09
CA MET A 253 -6.64 7.16 -9.51
C MET A 253 -5.12 7.02 -9.40
N ILE A 254 -4.62 6.38 -8.34
CA ILE A 254 -3.18 6.10 -8.20
C ILE A 254 -2.70 5.18 -9.33
N MET A 255 -3.43 4.12 -9.66
CA MET A 255 -3.11 3.29 -10.83
C MET A 255 -3.11 4.10 -12.13
N ASP A 256 -4.03 5.05 -12.31
CA ASP A 256 -4.04 5.91 -13.49
C ASP A 256 -2.82 6.85 -13.55
N TYR A 257 -2.34 7.34 -12.40
CA TYR A 257 -1.13 8.15 -12.29
C TYR A 257 0.15 7.37 -12.65
N TRP A 258 0.29 6.14 -12.14
CA TRP A 258 1.42 5.26 -12.45
C TRP A 258 1.31 4.61 -13.84
N GLY A 259 0.11 4.59 -14.42
CA GLY A 259 -0.14 4.09 -15.77
C GLY A 259 0.28 5.07 -16.88
N ARG A 260 0.11 4.65 -18.14
CA ARG A 260 0.41 5.49 -19.31
C ARG A 260 -0.36 6.82 -19.30
N SER A 261 -1.55 6.84 -18.72
CA SER A 261 -2.45 7.99 -18.63
C SER A 261 -1.83 9.17 -17.87
N GLY A 262 -1.04 8.92 -16.83
CA GLY A 262 -0.39 9.97 -16.02
C GLY A 262 0.46 10.94 -16.83
N SER A 263 1.03 10.50 -17.95
CA SER A 263 1.83 11.36 -18.84
C SER A 263 1.01 12.30 -19.75
N THR A 264 -0.31 12.08 -19.85
CA THR A 264 -1.18 12.71 -20.87
C THR A 264 -2.39 13.46 -20.32
N THR A 265 -2.77 13.25 -19.06
CA THR A 265 -4.08 13.65 -18.53
C THR A 265 -4.17 15.03 -17.91
N ILE A 266 -3.07 15.76 -17.69
CA ILE A 266 -3.17 17.16 -17.23
C ILE A 266 -3.21 18.09 -18.45
N PRO A 267 -4.35 18.76 -18.72
CA PRO A 267 -4.39 19.81 -19.72
C PRO A 267 -3.42 20.91 -19.29
N LYS A 268 -2.36 21.13 -20.07
CA LYS A 268 -1.49 22.28 -19.89
C LYS A 268 -2.30 23.54 -20.21
N ARG A 269 -2.99 24.12 -19.23
CA ARG A 269 -3.41 25.53 -19.34
C ARG A 269 -2.13 26.35 -19.42
N PRO A 270 -1.90 27.15 -20.47
CA PRO A 270 -0.69 27.96 -20.55
C PRO A 270 -0.66 28.91 -19.36
N VAL A 271 0.32 28.74 -18.48
CA VAL A 271 0.67 29.75 -17.49
C VAL A 271 1.16 30.95 -18.27
N ARG A 272 0.34 32.00 -18.41
CA ARG A 272 0.83 33.30 -18.85
C ARG A 272 1.78 33.80 -17.78
N CYS A 273 3.09 33.59 -17.98
CA CYS A 273 4.09 34.38 -17.30
C CYS A 273 3.81 35.85 -17.63
N LEU A 274 3.28 36.60 -16.66
CA LEU A 274 3.33 38.05 -16.68
C LEU A 274 4.80 38.43 -16.58
N ALA A 275 5.47 38.50 -17.73
CA ALA A 275 6.71 39.23 -17.86
C ALA A 275 6.39 40.69 -17.47
N ARG A 276 6.77 41.08 -16.26
CA ARG A 276 6.83 42.50 -15.89
C ARG A 276 7.86 43.12 -16.82
N ALA A 277 7.39 43.90 -17.79
CA ALA A 277 8.22 44.82 -18.53
C ALA A 277 8.85 45.78 -17.51
N SER A 278 10.18 45.76 -17.44
CA SER A 278 10.96 46.81 -16.82
C SER A 278 10.70 48.12 -17.58
N ALA A 279 10.07 49.08 -16.91
CA ALA A 279 10.03 50.46 -17.37
C ALA A 279 11.32 51.18 -16.94
N PRO A 280 12.00 51.93 -17.82
CA PRO A 280 13.15 52.74 -17.43
C PRO A 280 12.67 54.07 -16.87
N VAL A 281 13.06 54.39 -15.64
CA VAL A 281 13.34 55.75 -15.15
C VAL A 281 14.51 55.67 -14.19
#